data_AF-A0A383DK30-F1
#
_entry.id   AF-A0A383DK30-F1
#
_cell.length_a   1.000
_cell.length_b   1.000
_cell.length_c   1.000
_cell.angle_alpha   90.00
_cell.angle_beta   90.00
_cell.angle_gamma   90.00
#
_symmetry.space_group_name_H-M   'P 1'
#
loop_
_entity.id
_entity.type
_entity.pdbx_description
1 polymer ?
#
loop_
_entity_poly.entity_id
_entity_poly.type
_entity_poly.pdbx_seq_one_letter_code
_entity_poly.pdbx_strand_id
1 'polypeptide(L)'
;MVVYITQSAFARRWGISRQYVGKLIHRGGLTLSNNGKLDLVFSDSYMIRSGAGLLCIPENPANQEQYQRRREIRRSIMHHYESQNDTELTQEEIDLIDNDPQLVVRSVSNT
;
A
#
# COMPACT_ATOMS: atom_id res chain seq x y z
N MET A 1 10.02 4.46 -9.61
CA MET A 1 11.01 4.62 -8.52
C MET A 1 10.48 3.95 -7.26
N VAL A 2 11.16 2.93 -6.74
CA VAL A 2 10.71 2.23 -5.51
C VAL A 2 11.06 3.08 -4.30
N VAL A 3 10.04 3.59 -3.61
CA VAL A 3 10.21 4.42 -2.41
C VAL A 3 9.99 3.54 -1.18
N TYR A 4 11.00 3.44 -0.32
CA TYR A 4 10.91 2.65 0.92
C TYR A 4 10.57 3.54 2.10
N ILE A 5 9.63 3.09 2.93
CA ILE A 5 9.20 3.80 4.14
C ILE A 5 9.30 2.89 5.37
N THR A 6 9.64 3.46 6.52
CA THR A 6 9.65 2.69 7.78
C THR A 6 8.22 2.39 8.24
N GLN A 7 8.03 1.27 8.95
CA GLN A 7 6.71 0.89 9.48
C GLN A 7 6.07 2.00 10.33
N SER A 8 6.86 2.71 11.14
CA SER A 8 6.38 3.81 11.98
C SER A 8 5.95 5.03 11.17
N ALA A 9 6.67 5.36 10.09
CA ALA A 9 6.28 6.44 9.19
C ALA A 9 5.04 6.08 8.38
N PHE A 10 4.94 4.84 7.91
CA PHE A 10 3.76 4.31 7.23
C PHE A 10 2.51 4.32 8.13
N ALA A 11 2.67 3.89 9.39
CA ALA A 11 1.61 3.92 10.39
C ALA A 11 1.06 5.34 10.60
N ARG A 12 1.94 6.35 10.70
CA ARG A 12 1.53 7.76 10.81
C ARG A 12 0.79 8.25 9.56
N ARG A 13 1.29 7.91 8.36
CA ARG A 13 0.69 8.27 7.07
C ARG A 13 -0.74 7.76 6.94
N TRP A 14 -1.00 6.52 7.31
CA TRP A 14 -2.35 5.93 7.25
C TRP A 14 -3.20 6.17 8.49
N GLY A 15 -2.63 6.86 9.49
CA GLY A 15 -3.23 7.05 10.80
C GLY A 15 -3.62 5.72 11.46
N ILE A 16 -2.76 4.71 11.41
CA ILE A 16 -2.96 3.39 12.04
C ILE A 16 -1.88 3.16 13.10
N SER A 17 -2.09 2.19 13.99
CA SER A 17 -1.04 1.84 14.96
C SER A 17 0.06 1.02 14.29
N ARG A 18 1.31 1.15 14.75
CA ARG A 18 2.43 0.33 14.26
C ARG A 18 2.17 -1.17 14.50
N GLN A 19 1.51 -1.52 15.60
CA GLN A 19 1.12 -2.90 15.89
C GLN A 19 0.16 -3.45 14.81
N TYR A 20 -0.75 -2.62 14.32
CA TYR A 20 -1.65 -3.00 13.23
C TYR A 20 -0.91 -3.22 11.92
N VAL A 21 0.08 -2.38 11.60
CA VAL A 21 1.00 -2.62 10.46
C VAL A 21 1.70 -3.98 10.61
N GLY A 22 2.19 -4.31 11.81
CA GLY A 22 2.77 -5.62 12.11
C GLY A 22 1.80 -6.79 11.87
N LYS A 23 0.52 -6.64 12.24
CA LYS A 23 -0.52 -7.63 11.95
C LYS A 23 -0.75 -7.80 10.44
N LEU A 24 -0.75 -6.72 9.68
CA LEU A 24 -0.88 -6.78 8.21
C LEU A 24 0.31 -7.50 7.58
N ILE A 25 1.52 -7.26 8.08
CA ILE A 25 2.73 -7.96 7.61
C ILE A 25 2.63 -9.46 7.91
N HIS A 26 2.28 -9.81 9.15
CA HIS A 26 2.19 -11.21 9.56
C HIS A 26 1.10 -11.99 8.80
N ARG A 27 0.03 -11.31 8.39
CA ARG A 27 -1.06 -11.88 7.58
C ARG A 27 -0.74 -11.92 6.07
N GLY A 28 0.45 -11.48 5.66
CA GLY A 28 0.85 -11.42 4.25
C GLY A 28 0.18 -10.30 3.45
N GLY A 29 -0.53 -9.37 4.10
CA GLY A 29 -1.14 -8.21 3.45
C GLY A 29 -0.14 -7.11 3.10
N LEU A 30 0.93 -6.97 3.89
CA LEU A 30 2.05 -6.07 3.60
C LEU A 30 3.35 -6.87 3.57
N THR A 31 4.27 -6.49 2.69
CA THR A 31 5.58 -7.13 2.57
C THR A 31 6.69 -6.20 3.02
N LEU A 32 7.63 -6.74 3.80
CA LEU A 32 8.84 -6.04 4.15
C LEU A 32 9.92 -6.36 3.12
N SER A 33 10.62 -5.32 2.69
CA SER A 33 11.91 -5.47 2.00
C SER A 33 12.95 -6.05 2.96
N ASN A 34 14.06 -6.54 2.40
CA ASN A 34 15.23 -7.04 3.15
C ASN A 34 15.76 -6.03 4.19
N ASN A 35 15.43 -4.76 4.02
CA ASN A 35 15.87 -3.63 4.81
C ASN A 35 14.94 -3.38 6.03
N GLY A 36 13.91 -4.22 6.22
CA GLY A 36 12.86 -4.05 7.23
C GLY A 36 11.91 -2.86 6.95
N LYS A 37 11.95 -2.32 5.73
CA LYS A 37 11.11 -1.20 5.27
C LYS A 37 9.99 -1.69 4.36
N LEU A 38 8.89 -0.98 4.33
CA LEU A 38 7.78 -1.22 3.43
C LEU A 38 8.05 -0.56 2.09
N ASP A 39 7.70 -1.24 1.00
CA ASP A 39 7.54 -0.60 -0.30
C ASP A 39 6.31 0.31 -0.21
N LEU A 40 6.51 1.62 -0.34
CA LEU A 40 5.46 2.61 -0.16
C LEU A 40 4.37 2.46 -1.23
N VAL A 41 4.74 2.24 -2.49
CA VAL A 41 3.80 2.21 -3.61
C VAL A 41 2.90 0.98 -3.49
N PHE A 42 3.51 -0.19 -3.26
CA PHE A 42 2.75 -1.42 -3.04
C PHE A 42 1.89 -1.34 -1.79
N SER A 43 2.45 -0.85 -0.68
CA SER A 43 1.73 -0.79 0.60
C SER A 43 0.56 0.18 0.58
N ASP A 44 0.71 1.35 -0.07
CA ASP A 44 -0.40 2.30 -0.25
C ASP A 44 -1.49 1.69 -1.14
N SER A 45 -1.12 1.04 -2.26
CA SER A 45 -2.06 0.36 -3.14
C SER A 45 -2.86 -0.75 -2.43
N TYR A 46 -2.18 -1.58 -1.63
CA TYR A 46 -2.84 -2.61 -0.81
C TYR A 46 -3.85 -1.98 0.17
N MET A 47 -3.47 -0.91 0.86
CA MET A 47 -4.34 -0.26 1.85
C MET A 47 -5.59 0.36 1.21
N ILE A 48 -5.46 0.92 0.00
CA ILE A 48 -6.58 1.43 -0.79
C ILE A 48 -7.48 0.27 -1.21
N ARG A 49 -6.93 -0.77 -1.84
CA ARG A 49 -7.70 -1.88 -2.44
C ARG A 49 -8.37 -2.77 -1.39
N SER A 50 -7.70 -3.06 -0.29
CA SER A 50 -8.23 -3.95 0.76
C SER A 50 -9.21 -3.24 1.70
N GLY A 51 -9.22 -1.91 1.72
CA GLY A 51 -9.95 -1.16 2.75
C GLY A 51 -9.46 -1.46 4.17
N ALA A 52 -8.27 -2.05 4.35
CA ALA A 52 -7.72 -2.42 5.66
C ALA A 52 -7.49 -1.21 6.59
N GLY A 53 -7.55 0.02 6.04
CA GLY A 53 -7.63 1.25 6.81
C GLY A 53 -9.06 1.74 7.11
N LEU A 54 -10.07 1.38 6.33
CA LEU A 54 -11.44 1.94 6.39
C LEU A 54 -12.38 1.24 7.40
N LEU A 55 -12.06 0.02 7.80
CA LEU A 55 -12.97 -0.85 8.55
C LEU A 55 -12.83 -0.72 10.06
N CYS A 56 -13.47 0.31 10.62
CA CYS A 56 -14.18 0.28 11.91
C CYS A 56 -14.61 1.71 12.23
N ILE A 57 -15.91 2.03 12.06
CA ILE A 57 -16.48 3.22 12.69
C ILE A 57 -16.54 2.88 14.19
N PRO A 58 -15.74 3.52 15.05
CA PRO A 58 -15.79 3.23 16.47
C PRO A 58 -17.09 3.81 17.04
N GLU A 59 -17.81 3.00 17.81
CA GLU A 59 -19.04 3.43 18.51
C GLU A 59 -18.74 4.43 19.64
N ASN A 60 -17.51 4.46 20.14
CA ASN A 60 -17.07 5.40 21.17
C ASN A 60 -16.81 6.80 20.56
N PRO A 61 -17.49 7.86 21.05
CA PRO A 61 -17.37 9.22 20.52
C PRO A 61 -15.95 9.79 20.58
N ALA A 62 -15.13 9.42 21.58
CA ALA A 62 -13.74 9.88 21.67
C ALA A 62 -12.85 9.27 20.57
N ASN A 63 -13.14 8.04 20.15
CA ASN A 63 -12.43 7.38 19.06
C ASN A 63 -12.97 7.82 17.69
N GLN A 64 -14.16 8.40 17.66
CA GLN A 64 -14.85 8.85 16.45
C GLN A 64 -14.15 10.05 15.80
N GLU A 65 -13.67 11.01 16.61
CA GLU A 65 -12.87 12.13 16.09
C GLU A 65 -11.56 11.63 15.47
N GLN A 66 -10.87 10.72 16.16
CA GLN A 66 -9.65 10.12 15.63
C GLN A 66 -9.93 9.30 14.36
N TYR A 67 -11.07 8.61 14.28
CA TYR A 67 -11.52 7.93 13.08
C TYR A 67 -11.77 8.91 11.93
N GLN A 68 -12.45 10.03 12.18
CA GLN A 68 -12.70 11.07 11.17
C GLN A 68 -11.41 11.69 10.65
N ARG A 69 -10.46 12.05 11.52
CA ARG A 69 -9.13 12.53 11.10
C ARG A 69 -8.39 11.51 10.24
N ARG A 70 -8.40 10.23 10.63
CA ARG A 70 -7.80 9.14 9.83
C ARG A 70 -8.50 9.01 8.47
N ARG A 71 -9.82 9.16 8.43
CA ARG A 71 -10.62 9.11 7.18
C ARG A 71 -10.30 10.28 6.25
N GLU A 72 -10.10 11.48 6.78
CA GLU A 72 -9.69 12.66 5.99
C GLU A 72 -8.30 12.48 5.38
N ILE A 73 -7.32 12.03 6.16
CA ILE A 73 -5.97 11.74 5.66
C ILE A 73 -6.02 10.68 4.55
N ARG A 74 -6.86 9.65 4.68
CA ARG A 74 -7.01 8.64 3.62
C ARG A 74 -7.64 9.20 2.36
N ARG A 75 -8.68 10.04 2.49
CA ARG A 75 -9.31 10.70 1.33
C ARG A 75 -8.34 11.60 0.59
N SER A 76 -7.51 12.38 1.30
CA SER A 76 -6.53 13.24 0.63
C SER A 76 -5.46 12.44 -0.09
N ILE A 77 -5.02 11.30 0.47
CA ILE A 77 -4.09 10.39 -0.21
C ILE A 77 -4.74 9.80 -1.47
N MET A 78 -5.98 9.29 -1.38
CA MET A 78 -6.69 8.73 -2.55
C MET A 78 -6.84 9.75 -3.68
N HIS A 79 -7.29 10.97 -3.37
CA HIS A 79 -7.42 12.03 -4.38
C HIS A 79 -6.07 12.41 -5.00
N HIS A 80 -4.98 12.40 -4.23
CA HIS A 80 -3.65 12.64 -4.78
C HIS A 80 -3.22 11.55 -5.77
N TYR A 81 -3.54 10.28 -5.50
CA TYR A 81 -3.26 9.18 -6.41
C TYR A 81 -4.18 9.16 -7.63
N GLU A 82 -5.47 9.46 -7.48
CA GLU A 82 -6.39 9.63 -8.61
C GLU A 82 -5.87 10.73 -9.55
N SER A 83 -5.44 11.86 -9.01
CA SER A 83 -4.84 12.95 -9.78
C SER A 83 -3.49 12.60 -10.43
N GLN A 84 -2.78 11.57 -9.96
CA GLN A 84 -1.51 11.11 -10.53
C GLN A 84 -1.68 9.93 -11.50
N ASN A 85 -2.80 9.21 -11.44
CA ASN A 85 -3.06 8.01 -12.23
C ASN A 85 -3.87 8.29 -13.53
N ASP A 86 -4.11 9.55 -13.88
CA ASP A 86 -4.68 9.95 -15.19
C ASP A 86 -3.69 9.81 -16.36
N THR A 87 -2.58 9.10 -16.18
CA THR A 87 -1.75 8.58 -17.29
C THR A 87 -2.10 7.12 -17.52
N GLU A 88 -2.97 6.87 -18.50
CA GLU A 88 -3.06 5.55 -19.11
C GLU A 88 -1.65 5.12 -19.54
N LEU A 89 -1.20 3.92 -19.13
CA LEU A 89 0.06 3.38 -19.61
C LEU A 89 0.01 3.30 -21.14
N THR A 90 1.04 3.81 -21.79
CA THR A 90 1.17 3.64 -23.24
C THR A 90 1.43 2.18 -23.57
N GLN A 91 1.00 1.72 -24.74
CA GLN A 91 1.22 0.34 -25.20
C GLN A 91 2.71 -0.03 -25.18
N GLU A 92 3.60 0.93 -25.42
CA GLU A 92 5.06 0.75 -25.37
C GLU A 92 5.55 0.43 -23.95
N GLU A 93 4.98 1.05 -22.92
CA GLU A 93 5.33 0.75 -21.52
C GLU A 93 4.80 -0.63 -21.08
N ILE A 94 3.64 -1.04 -21.62
CA ILE A 94 3.08 -2.39 -21.41
C ILE A 94 4.02 -3.43 -22.05
N ASP A 95 4.42 -3.20 -23.30
CA ASP A 95 5.28 -4.12 -24.03
C ASP A 95 6.67 -4.26 -23.36
N LEU A 96 7.19 -3.21 -22.73
CA LEU A 96 8.45 -3.27 -21.97
C LEU A 96 8.35 -4.11 -20.68
N ILE A 97 7.18 -4.16 -20.05
CA ILE A 97 6.94 -4.98 -18.84
C ILE A 97 6.79 -6.45 -19.22
N ASP A 98 6.00 -6.74 -20.26
CA ASP A 98 5.73 -8.11 -20.71
C ASP A 98 6.98 -8.79 -21.28
N ASN A 99 7.89 -8.00 -21.85
CA ASN A 99 9.17 -8.49 -22.37
C ASN A 99 10.32 -8.41 -21.36
N ASP A 100 10.08 -8.08 -20.08
CA ASP A 100 11.15 -8.04 -19.07
C ASP A 100 11.73 -9.46 -18.85
N PRO A 101 12.97 -9.73 -19.30
CA PRO A 101 13.55 -11.05 -19.22
C PRO A 101 13.82 -11.51 -17.78
N GLN A 102 13.73 -10.63 -16.77
CA GLN A 102 13.84 -11.02 -15.36
C GLN A 102 12.54 -11.59 -14.77
N LEU A 103 11.38 -11.26 -15.35
CA LEU A 103 10.08 -11.79 -14.92
C LEU A 103 9.76 -13.17 -15.54
N VAL A 104 10.42 -13.52 -16.65
CA VAL A 104 10.24 -14.80 -17.37
C VAL A 104 10.96 -15.98 -16.70
N VAL A 105 11.86 -15.76 -15.73
CA VAL A 105 12.76 -16.80 -15.17
C VAL A 105 12.16 -17.61 -14.00
N ARG A 106 10.83 -17.66 -13.84
CA ARG A 106 10.21 -18.46 -12.75
C ARG A 106 9.22 -19.55 -13.17
N SER A 107 9.19 -19.93 -14.45
CA SER A 107 8.34 -21.04 -14.93
C SER A 107 9.11 -22.19 -15.59
N VAL A 108 10.34 -22.48 -15.14
CA VAL A 108 10.96 -23.77 -15.50
C VAL A 108 11.73 -24.35 -14.33
N SER A 109 11.03 -25.16 -13.53
CA SER A 109 11.66 -26.25 -12.80
C SER A 109 10.74 -27.45 -12.87
N ASN A 110 11.36 -28.60 -13.16
CA ASN A 110 10.84 -29.98 -13.18
C ASN A 110 10.37 -30.46 -14.56
N THR A 111 11.27 -31.08 -15.32
CA THR A 111 11.46 -32.56 -15.32
C THR A 111 12.86 -32.89 -15.83
#